data_AF-A0A2G6HMH3-F1
#
_entry.id   AF-A0A2G6HMH3-F1
#
_cell.length_a   1.000
_cell.length_b   1.000
_cell.length_c   1.000
_cell.angle_alpha   90.00
_cell.angle_beta   90.00
_cell.angle_gamma   90.00
#
_symmetry.space_group_name_H-M   'P 1'
#
loop_
_entity.id
_entity.type
_entity.pdbx_description
1 polymer ?
#
loop_
_entity_poly.entity_id
_entity_poly.type
_entity_poly.pdbx_seq_one_letter_code
_entity_poly.pdbx_strand_id
1 'polypeptide(L)'
;PFLFHFKDDPVVPGNFGTHGMITLLKETASEVFGVSNPLFKSMAIKKFSGMIFEDPKQIRFELKNVSQTESGDVVAAQANLYLENLDGSRMIETAIYTYKNLTVG
;
A
#
# COMPACT_ATOMS: atom_id res chain seq x y z
N PRO A 1 5.95 -5.45 -16.92
CA PRO A 1 4.71 -4.67 -16.60
C PRO A 1 4.57 -3.39 -17.44
N PHE A 2 5.62 -2.56 -17.51
CA PHE A 2 5.61 -1.25 -18.19
C PHE A 2 5.28 -1.30 -19.70
N LEU A 3 5.65 -2.37 -20.41
CA LEU A 3 5.33 -2.54 -21.84
C LEU A 3 3.83 -2.61 -22.18
N PHE A 4 2.95 -2.81 -21.18
CA PHE A 4 1.51 -3.03 -21.38
C PHE A 4 0.62 -2.01 -20.65
N HIS A 5 1.20 -1.01 -19.98
CA HIS A 5 0.46 0.04 -19.28
C HIS A 5 1.32 1.31 -19.23
N PHE A 6 1.23 2.23 -20.17
CA PHE A 6 0.55 2.16 -21.47
C PHE A 6 1.59 2.02 -22.59
N LYS A 7 1.15 1.57 -23.77
CA LYS A 7 2.00 1.59 -24.96
C LYS A 7 2.44 3.04 -25.21
N ASP A 8 3.75 3.27 -25.26
CA ASP A 8 4.40 4.58 -25.43
C ASP A 8 4.27 5.57 -24.23
N ASP A 9 3.66 5.16 -23.11
CA ASP A 9 3.60 5.93 -21.84
C ASP A 9 3.65 5.00 -20.61
N PRO A 10 4.83 4.47 -20.25
CA PRO A 10 4.98 3.43 -19.25
C PRO A 10 4.74 3.96 -17.81
N VAL A 11 3.70 3.43 -17.16
CA VAL A 11 3.31 3.73 -15.79
C VAL A 11 2.98 2.43 -15.06
N VAL A 12 3.39 2.25 -13.80
CA VAL A 12 2.93 1.07 -13.05
C VAL A 12 1.42 1.20 -12.81
N PRO A 13 0.62 0.17 -13.15
CA PRO A 13 -0.80 0.16 -12.84
C PRO A 13 -1.05 0.41 -11.34
N GLY A 14 -1.91 1.38 -11.00
CA GLY A 14 -2.14 1.77 -9.60
C GLY A 14 -2.78 0.70 -8.71
N ASN A 15 -3.33 -0.36 -9.31
CA ASN A 15 -3.75 -1.56 -8.59
C ASN A 15 -2.56 -2.30 -7.94
N PHE A 16 -1.34 -2.30 -8.51
CA PHE A 16 -0.18 -2.94 -7.86
C PHE A 16 0.13 -2.32 -6.50
N GLY A 17 0.09 -0.98 -6.41
CA GLY A 17 0.24 -0.30 -5.12
C GLY A 17 -0.86 -0.69 -4.13
N THR A 18 -2.10 -0.79 -4.61
CA THR A 18 -3.23 -1.24 -3.78
C THR A 18 -3.01 -2.66 -3.23
N HIS A 19 -2.60 -3.59 -4.10
CA HIS A 19 -2.32 -4.96 -3.71
C HIS A 19 -1.16 -5.05 -2.71
N GLY A 20 -0.08 -4.30 -2.93
CA GLY A 20 1.07 -4.28 -2.01
C GLY A 20 0.70 -3.86 -0.57
N MET A 21 -0.14 -2.82 -0.42
CA MET A 21 -0.63 -2.42 0.92
C MET A 21 -1.55 -3.45 1.56
N ILE A 22 -2.43 -4.09 0.78
CA ILE A 22 -3.31 -5.15 1.29
C ILE A 22 -2.45 -6.33 1.75
N THR A 23 -1.47 -6.75 0.96
CA THR A 23 -0.55 -7.84 1.30
C THR A 23 0.22 -7.54 2.58
N LEU A 24 0.81 -6.34 2.69
CA LEU A 24 1.54 -5.94 3.89
C LEU A 24 0.66 -5.97 5.15
N LEU A 25 -0.61 -5.53 5.05
CA LEU A 25 -1.52 -5.58 6.18
C LEU A 25 -1.94 -7.03 6.53
N LYS A 26 -2.11 -7.91 5.53
CA LYS A 26 -2.37 -9.33 5.74
C LYS A 26 -1.20 -10.05 6.42
N GLU A 27 0.02 -9.76 6.00
CA GLU A 27 1.23 -10.27 6.66
C GLU A 27 1.29 -9.77 8.10
N THR A 28 1.09 -8.47 8.32
CA THR A 28 1.02 -7.89 9.67
C THR A 28 -0.07 -8.54 10.53
N ALA A 29 -1.26 -8.78 9.97
CA ALA A 29 -2.36 -9.44 10.67
C ALA A 29 -2.01 -10.88 11.07
N SER A 30 -1.32 -11.61 10.21
CA SER A 30 -0.86 -12.98 10.49
C SER A 30 0.24 -13.00 11.55
N GLU A 31 1.28 -12.19 11.37
CA GLU A 31 2.51 -12.25 12.16
C GLU A 31 2.39 -11.57 13.53
N VAL A 32 1.68 -10.44 13.61
CA VAL A 32 1.58 -9.63 14.84
C VAL A 32 0.32 -9.96 15.64
N PHE A 33 -0.78 -10.25 14.96
CA PHE A 33 -2.10 -10.44 15.59
C PHE A 33 -2.62 -11.89 15.52
N GLY A 34 -1.87 -12.81 14.90
CA GLY A 34 -2.22 -14.23 14.86
C GLY A 34 -3.46 -14.57 14.02
N VAL A 35 -3.88 -13.68 13.11
CA VAL A 35 -5.04 -13.92 12.24
C VAL A 35 -4.67 -14.96 11.18
N SER A 36 -5.41 -16.07 11.12
CA SER A 36 -5.18 -17.11 10.12
C SER A 36 -5.84 -16.75 8.79
N ASN A 37 -5.08 -16.81 7.70
CA ASN A 37 -5.56 -16.54 6.33
C ASN A 37 -6.35 -15.22 6.17
N PRO A 38 -5.81 -14.07 6.62
CA PRO A 38 -6.54 -12.80 6.59
C PRO A 38 -6.96 -12.42 5.17
N LEU A 39 -8.24 -12.06 5.04
CA LEU A 39 -8.83 -11.62 3.78
C LEU A 39 -9.02 -10.10 3.80
N PHE A 40 -8.97 -9.49 2.62
CA PHE A 40 -9.31 -8.07 2.51
C PHE A 40 -10.80 -7.89 2.77
N LYS A 41 -11.16 -6.93 3.64
CA LYS A 41 -12.55 -6.62 3.95
C LYS A 41 -12.98 -5.29 3.34
N SER A 42 -12.26 -4.21 3.64
CA SER A 42 -12.67 -2.87 3.20
C SER A 42 -11.55 -1.83 3.25
N MET A 43 -11.84 -0.67 2.66
CA MET A 43 -11.09 0.58 2.82
C MET A 43 -12.08 1.74 2.77
N ALA A 44 -11.89 2.76 3.61
CA ALA A 44 -12.82 3.89 3.68
C ALA A 44 -12.52 4.98 2.64
N ILE A 45 -11.23 5.30 2.46
CA ILE A 45 -10.80 6.34 1.51
C ILE A 45 -9.61 5.81 0.72
N LYS A 46 -9.60 6.12 -0.59
CA LYS A 46 -8.49 5.89 -1.50
C LYS A 46 -8.13 7.21 -2.20
N LYS A 47 -6.91 7.69 -2.01
CA LYS A 47 -6.38 8.88 -2.70
C LYS A 47 -5.15 8.51 -3.51
N PHE A 48 -5.13 9.02 -4.74
CA PHE A 48 -4.03 8.89 -5.68
C PHE A 48 -3.60 10.30 -6.08
N SER A 49 -2.40 10.70 -5.68
CA SER A 49 -1.84 12.04 -5.91
C SER A 49 -0.59 12.02 -6.78
N GLY A 50 -0.18 10.86 -7.29
CA GLY A 50 0.97 10.72 -8.18
C GLY A 50 0.93 9.42 -8.97
N MET A 51 1.88 9.30 -9.90
CA MET A 51 2.05 8.13 -10.76
C MET A 51 3.45 7.54 -10.55
N ILE A 52 3.59 6.23 -10.80
CA ILE A 52 4.87 5.53 -10.75
C ILE A 52 5.38 5.41 -12.18
N PHE A 53 6.38 6.21 -12.54
CA PHE A 53 7.03 6.18 -13.85
C PHE A 53 8.13 5.10 -13.90
N GLU A 54 8.96 5.08 -14.94
CA GLU A 54 10.11 4.16 -15.03
C GLU A 54 11.28 4.54 -14.10
N ASP A 55 11.37 5.80 -13.66
CA ASP A 55 12.52 6.29 -12.89
C ASP A 55 12.42 6.28 -11.33
N PRO A 56 11.38 5.76 -10.65
CA PRO A 56 11.47 5.51 -9.21
C PRO A 56 12.38 4.31 -8.97
N LYS A 57 13.39 4.53 -8.12
CA LYS A 57 14.35 3.48 -7.80
C LYS A 57 13.74 2.43 -6.87
N GLN A 58 12.86 2.85 -5.96
CA GLN A 58 12.21 1.98 -4.98
C GLN A 58 10.78 2.46 -4.66
N ILE A 59 9.95 1.52 -4.19
CA ILE A 59 8.61 1.76 -3.66
C ILE A 59 8.61 1.35 -2.20
N ARG A 60 8.13 2.24 -1.31
CA ARG A 60 7.92 1.92 0.11
C ARG A 60 6.44 1.91 0.46
N PHE A 61 6.00 0.80 1.04
CA PHE A 61 4.71 0.71 1.71
C PHE A 61 4.87 1.02 3.20
N GLU A 62 3.96 1.79 3.76
CA GLU A 62 3.98 2.16 5.18
C GLU A 62 2.57 2.06 5.76
N LEU A 63 2.42 1.26 6.82
CA LEU A 63 1.20 1.20 7.62
C LEU A 63 1.36 2.06 8.88
N LYS A 64 0.35 2.85 9.23
CA LYS A 64 0.31 3.67 10.44
C LYS A 64 -0.88 3.29 11.31
N ASN A 65 -0.62 3.24 12.62
CA ASN A 65 -1.60 2.95 13.66
C ASN A 65 -2.36 1.66 13.33
N VAL A 66 -1.63 0.54 13.27
CA VAL A 66 -2.22 -0.78 13.06
C VAL A 66 -2.74 -1.31 14.39
N SER A 67 -3.99 -1.73 14.42
CA SER A 67 -4.65 -2.27 15.62
C SER A 67 -5.63 -3.37 15.26
N GLN A 68 -5.83 -4.31 16.18
CA GLN A 68 -6.91 -5.30 16.09
C GLN A 68 -8.17 -4.79 16.82
N THR A 69 -9.34 -4.99 16.21
CA THR A 69 -10.64 -4.67 16.79
C THR A 69 -11.13 -5.80 17.67
N GLU A 70 -12.17 -5.54 18.47
CA GLU A 70 -12.85 -6.58 19.28
C GLU A 70 -13.46 -7.71 18.43
N SER A 71 -13.79 -7.43 17.16
CA SER A 71 -14.27 -8.43 16.20
C SER A 71 -13.16 -9.31 15.61
N GLY A 72 -11.89 -9.05 15.95
CA GLY A 72 -10.73 -9.77 15.42
C GLY A 72 -10.18 -9.21 14.11
N ASP A 73 -10.78 -8.14 13.56
CA ASP A 73 -10.30 -7.47 12.35
C ASP A 73 -9.05 -6.66 12.64
N VAL A 74 -8.11 -6.64 11.70
CA VAL A 74 -6.90 -5.81 11.78
C VAL A 74 -7.07 -4.61 10.85
N VAL A 75 -6.94 -3.41 11.43
CA VAL A 75 -7.15 -2.14 10.75
C VAL A 75 -5.87 -1.33 10.78
N ALA A 76 -5.42 -0.87 9.61
CA ALA A 76 -4.47 0.23 9.52
C ALA A 76 -5.25 1.53 9.34
N ALA A 77 -5.14 2.45 10.32
CA ALA A 77 -5.82 3.75 10.22
C ALA A 77 -5.36 4.54 8.98
N GLN A 78 -4.10 4.36 8.59
CA GLN A 78 -3.58 4.88 7.32
C GLN A 78 -2.57 3.92 6.71
N ALA A 79 -2.65 3.73 5.39
CA ALA A 79 -1.61 3.05 4.61
C ALA A 79 -1.13 3.98 3.49
N ASN A 80 0.18 4.06 3.31
CA ASN A 80 0.83 4.96 2.36
C ASN A 80 1.73 4.21 1.40
N LEU A 81 1.85 4.74 0.18
CA LEU A 81 2.85 4.34 -0.78
C LEU A 81 3.72 5.55 -1.14
N TYR A 82 5.03 5.41 -0.96
CA TYR A 82 6.04 6.42 -1.29
C TYR A 82 6.96 5.94 -2.41
N LEU A 83 7.52 6.90 -3.14
CA LEU A 83 8.61 6.68 -4.08
C LEU A 83 9.93 7.08 -3.41
N GLU A 84 10.92 6.21 -3.49
CA GLU A 84 12.22 6.38 -2.83
C GLU A 84 13.38 6.23 -3.82
N ASN A 85 14.48 6.93 -3.52
CA ASN A 85 15.78 6.76 -4.15
C ASN A 85 16.42 5.44 -3.65
N LEU A 86 17.55 5.03 -4.26
CA LEU A 86 18.27 3.81 -3.86
C LEU A 86 18.80 3.85 -2.42
N ASP A 87 18.99 5.04 -1.86
CA ASP A 87 19.44 5.26 -0.48
C ASP A 87 18.27 5.27 0.53
N GLY A 88 17.04 5.03 0.08
CA GLY A 88 15.83 5.04 0.92
C GLY A 88 15.29 6.45 1.22
N SER A 89 15.90 7.50 0.69
CA SER A 89 15.35 8.86 0.80
C SER A 89 14.12 9.01 -0.09
N ARG A 90 13.13 9.80 0.38
CA ARG A 90 11.90 10.04 -0.39
C ARG A 90 12.21 10.90 -1.61
N MET A 91 11.78 10.45 -2.79
CA MET A 91 11.86 11.23 -4.03
C MET A 91 10.85 12.39 -4.03
N ILE A 92 9.71 12.19 -3.36
CA ILE A 92 8.72 13.23 -3.08
C ILE A 92 8.26 13.12 -1.63
N GLU A 93 8.04 14.26 -0.97
CA GLU A 93 7.73 14.27 0.46
C GLU A 93 6.39 13.60 0.81
N THR A 94 5.42 13.71 -0.10
CA THR A 94 4.06 13.21 0.07
C THR A 94 3.90 11.77 -0.43
N ALA A 95 3.00 11.03 0.19
CA ALA A 95 2.64 9.71 -0.32
C ALA A 95 1.93 9.88 -1.67
N ILE A 96 2.27 9.06 -2.66
CA ILE A 96 1.52 9.07 -3.92
C ILE A 96 0.19 8.37 -3.75
N TYR A 97 0.12 7.29 -2.96
CA TYR A 97 -1.15 6.64 -2.61
C TYR A 97 -1.40 6.73 -1.11
N THR A 98 -2.64 7.00 -0.72
CA THR A 98 -3.06 7.01 0.69
C THR A 98 -4.41 6.32 0.85
N TYR A 99 -4.46 5.39 1.80
CA TYR A 99 -5.66 4.66 2.18
C TYR A 99 -5.98 4.97 3.63
N LYS A 100 -7.27 5.07 3.95
CA LYS A 100 -7.75 5.21 5.33
C LYS A 100 -8.60 4.01 5.71
N ASN A 101 -8.41 3.55 6.95
CA ASN A 101 -9.10 2.40 7.53
C ASN A 101 -9.04 1.19 6.59
N LEU A 102 -7.81 0.80 6.22
CA LEU A 102 -7.60 -0.43 5.47
C LEU A 102 -7.80 -1.60 6.43
N THR A 103 -8.74 -2.49 6.11
CA THR A 103 -9.18 -3.55 7.02
C THR A 103 -9.00 -4.93 6.41
N VAL A 104 -8.42 -5.83 7.19
CA VAL A 104 -8.32 -7.27 6.89
C VAL A 104 -8.83 -8.08 8.08
N GLY A 105 -9.25 -9.32 7.84
CA GLY A 105 -9.59 -10.27 8.91
C GLY A 105 -10.28 -11.50 8.35
#